data_AF-A0A4V3ED91-F1
#
_entry.id   AF-A0A4V3ED91-F1
#
_cell.length_a   1.000
_cell.length_b   1.000
_cell.length_c   1.000
_cell.angle_alpha   90.00
_cell.angle_beta   90.00
_cell.angle_gamma   90.00
#
_symmetry.space_group_name_H-M   'P 1'
#
loop_
_entity.id
_entity.type
_entity.pdbx_description
1 polymer ?
#
loop_
_entity_poly.entity_id
_entity_poly.type
_entity_poly.pdbx_seq_one_letter_code
_entity_poly.pdbx_strand_id
1 'polypeptide(L)'
;MFLGTEQQRQTGLRQIAHLKEIYFTEHKNPAELIFDHATEKWKFTLCFHAGLKRRHTLLPYSRLTPEEQLKIVQALLSLRHFTAFFKGKFY
;
A
#
# COMPACT_ATOMS: atom_id res chain seq x y z
N MET A 1 10.39 -4.31 -35.66
CA MET A 1 11.70 -4.95 -35.93
C MET A 1 12.74 -4.25 -35.05
N PHE A 2 13.48 -4.98 -34.21
CA PHE A 2 14.51 -4.39 -33.35
C PHE A 2 15.73 -4.08 -34.21
N LEU A 3 16.21 -2.83 -34.21
CA LEU A 3 17.29 -2.36 -35.09
C LEU A 3 18.71 -2.69 -34.57
N GLY A 4 18.81 -3.46 -33.49
CA GLY A 4 20.08 -3.84 -32.86
C GLY A 4 20.38 -5.33 -32.92
N THR A 5 21.58 -5.72 -32.52
CA THR A 5 21.96 -7.14 -32.40
C THR A 5 21.18 -7.81 -31.27
N GLU A 6 21.02 -9.13 -31.34
CA GLU A 6 20.35 -9.89 -30.29
C GLU A 6 21.04 -9.71 -28.92
N GLN A 7 22.36 -9.51 -28.93
CA GLN A 7 23.15 -9.22 -27.73
C GLN A 7 22.83 -7.83 -27.13
N GLN A 8 22.57 -6.82 -27.97
CA GLN A 8 22.09 -5.51 -27.52
C GLN A 8 20.66 -5.62 -26.96
N ARG A 9 19.81 -6.46 -27.55
CA ARG A 9 18.45 -6.73 -27.04
C ARG A 9 18.49 -7.33 -25.64
N GLN A 10 19.31 -8.36 -25.43
CA GLN A 10 19.44 -9.02 -24.13
C GLN A 10 20.04 -8.09 -23.07
N THR A 11 21.03 -7.28 -23.45
CA THR A 11 21.62 -6.27 -22.56
C THR A 11 20.58 -5.23 -22.15
N GLY A 12 19.80 -4.73 -23.11
CA GLY A 12 18.70 -3.79 -22.83
C GLY A 12 17.62 -4.39 -21.94
N LEU A 13 17.23 -5.64 -22.15
CA LEU A 13 16.27 -6.34 -21.30
C LEU A 13 16.78 -6.51 -19.86
N ARG A 14 18.06 -6.85 -19.68
CA ARG A 14 18.67 -6.92 -18.34
C ARG A 14 18.69 -5.57 -17.64
N GLN A 15 19.03 -4.50 -18.36
CA GLN A 15 19.01 -3.15 -17.80
C GLN A 15 17.59 -2.71 -17.42
N ILE A 16 16.59 -2.98 -18.26
CA ILE A 16 15.18 -2.69 -17.95
C ILE A 16 14.70 -3.49 -16.74
N ALA A 17 15.05 -4.78 -16.65
CA ALA A 17 14.71 -5.62 -15.50
C ALA A 17 15.34 -5.08 -14.20
N HIS A 18 16.62 -4.69 -14.25
CA HIS A 18 17.33 -4.10 -13.12
C HIS A 18 16.77 -2.72 -12.72
N LEU A 19 16.38 -1.88 -13.68
CA LEU A 19 15.71 -0.60 -13.41
C LEU A 19 14.33 -0.82 -12.79
N LYS A 20 13.57 -1.81 -13.27
CA LYS A 20 12.33 -2.23 -12.63
C LYS A 20 12.58 -2.69 -11.20
N GLU A 21 13.64 -3.44 -10.98
CA GLU A 21 13.99 -3.96 -9.67
C GLU A 21 14.43 -2.84 -8.68
N ILE A 22 15.14 -1.83 -9.15
CA ILE A 22 15.59 -0.74 -8.26
C ILE A 22 14.47 0.26 -7.97
N TYR A 23 13.70 0.64 -9.00
CA TYR A 23 12.79 1.78 -8.91
C TYR A 23 11.32 1.40 -8.80
N PHE A 24 10.96 0.15 -9.13
CA PHE A 24 9.58 -0.30 -9.20
C PHE A 24 9.32 -1.54 -8.34
N THR A 25 10.32 -2.07 -7.63
CA THR A 25 10.08 -3.12 -6.63
C THR A 25 9.45 -2.50 -5.41
N GLU A 26 8.12 -2.67 -5.35
CA GLU A 26 7.33 -2.71 -4.13
C GLU A 26 7.77 -1.71 -3.05
N HIS A 27 7.62 -0.42 -3.33
CA HIS A 27 7.19 0.45 -2.24
C HIS A 27 5.83 -0.09 -1.79
N LYS A 28 5.83 -1.03 -0.84
CA LYS A 28 4.61 -1.50 -0.19
C LYS A 28 3.81 -0.27 0.17
N ASN A 29 2.57 -0.24 -0.28
CA ASN A 29 1.70 0.89 -0.06
C ASN A 29 1.76 1.23 1.43
N PRO A 30 2.01 2.49 1.85
CA PRO A 30 2.08 2.83 3.26
C PRO A 30 0.86 2.34 4.06
N ALA A 31 -0.32 2.30 3.42
CA ALA A 31 -1.53 1.72 4.01
C ALA A 31 -1.42 0.22 4.22
N GLU A 32 -0.83 -0.53 3.29
CA GLU A 32 -0.56 -1.97 3.42
C GLU A 32 0.41 -2.23 4.58
N LEU A 33 1.50 -1.48 4.65
CA LEU A 33 2.48 -1.63 5.73
C LEU A 33 1.85 -1.36 7.10
N ILE A 34 1.09 -0.28 7.24
CA ILE A 34 0.36 0.06 8.48
C ILE A 34 -0.67 -1.02 8.81
N PHE A 35 -1.46 -1.45 7.83
CA PHE A 35 -2.53 -2.41 8.03
C PHE A 35 -1.97 -3.77 8.45
N ASP A 36 -1.03 -4.33 7.71
CA ASP A 36 -0.52 -5.69 7.94
C ASP A 36 0.26 -5.82 9.25
N HIS A 37 1.00 -4.78 9.66
CA HIS A 37 1.79 -4.76 10.89
C HIS A 37 1.04 -4.18 12.11
N ALA A 38 -0.20 -3.72 11.94
CA ALA A 38 -1.01 -3.27 13.05
C ALA A 38 -1.30 -4.44 14.02
N THR A 39 -1.31 -4.14 15.32
CA THR A 39 -1.78 -5.10 16.33
C THR A 39 -3.24 -5.44 16.08
N GLU A 40 -3.68 -6.61 16.56
CA GLU A 40 -5.08 -7.05 16.41
C GLU A 40 -6.08 -5.97 16.83
N LYS A 41 -5.87 -5.37 18.00
CA LYS A 41 -6.73 -4.28 18.51
C LYS A 41 -6.79 -3.09 17.54
N TRP A 42 -5.67 -2.73 16.93
CA TRP A 42 -5.62 -1.65 15.93
C TRP A 42 -6.32 -2.03 14.63
N LYS A 43 -6.13 -3.25 14.11
CA LYS A 43 -6.87 -3.76 12.95
C LYS A 43 -8.38 -3.73 13.19
N PHE A 44 -8.83 -4.14 14.37
CA PHE A 44 -10.24 -4.05 14.77
C PHE A 44 -10.78 -2.63 14.69
N THR A 45 -10.11 -1.67 15.35
CA THR A 45 -10.52 -0.27 15.35
C THR A 45 -10.52 0.31 13.93
N LEU A 46 -9.49 0.02 13.14
CA LEU A 46 -9.36 0.52 11.79
C LEU A 46 -10.43 -0.03 10.85
N CYS A 47 -10.67 -1.35 10.87
CA CYS A 47 -11.75 -1.98 10.10
C CYS A 47 -13.13 -1.47 10.53
N PHE A 48 -13.37 -1.27 11.83
CA PHE A 48 -14.60 -0.69 12.33
C PHE A 48 -14.82 0.74 11.79
N HIS A 49 -13.80 1.59 11.88
CA HIS A 49 -13.84 2.98 11.36
C HIS A 49 -14.06 3.02 9.84
N ALA A 50 -13.47 2.08 9.12
CA ALA A 50 -13.62 1.92 7.67
C ALA A 50 -14.98 1.32 7.24
N GLY A 51 -15.86 0.96 8.19
CA GLY A 51 -17.13 0.28 7.90
C GLY A 51 -16.97 -1.14 7.35
N LEU A 52 -15.85 -1.80 7.67
CA LEU A 52 -15.54 -3.17 7.28
C LEU A 52 -15.92 -4.17 8.37
N LYS A 53 -16.28 -5.38 7.95
CA LYS A 53 -16.63 -6.49 8.85
C LYS A 53 -15.40 -7.05 9.57
N ARG A 54 -15.61 -7.68 10.72
CA ARG A 54 -14.58 -8.37 11.52
C ARG A 54 -13.68 -9.30 10.71
N ARG A 55 -14.23 -10.05 9.74
CA ARG A 55 -13.43 -10.98 8.92
C ARG A 55 -12.24 -10.32 8.18
N HIS A 56 -12.33 -9.02 7.87
CA HIS A 56 -11.26 -8.33 7.14
C HIS A 56 -10.02 -8.11 8.01
N THR A 57 -10.11 -8.18 9.35
CA THR A 57 -8.94 -8.10 10.23
C THR A 57 -8.02 -9.31 10.10
N LEU A 58 -8.54 -10.44 9.58
CA LEU A 58 -7.82 -11.70 9.39
C LEU A 58 -7.17 -11.81 8.00
N LEU A 59 -7.44 -10.84 7.11
CA LEU A 59 -6.89 -10.81 5.77
C LEU A 59 -5.64 -9.92 5.75
N PRO A 60 -4.63 -10.25 4.94
CA PRO A 60 -3.61 -9.27 4.58
C PRO A 60 -4.22 -8.22 3.63
N TYR A 61 -3.65 -7.02 3.61
CA TYR A 61 -4.15 -5.89 2.81
C TYR A 61 -4.25 -6.22 1.31
N SER A 62 -3.29 -6.98 0.79
CA SER A 62 -3.27 -7.44 -0.61
C SER A 62 -4.44 -8.35 -1.00
N ARG A 63 -5.17 -8.90 -0.01
CA ARG A 63 -6.36 -9.74 -0.23
C ARG A 63 -7.67 -8.96 -0.11
N LEU A 64 -7.63 -7.67 0.21
CA LEU A 64 -8.78 -6.78 0.17
C LEU A 64 -9.08 -6.37 -1.28
N THR A 65 -10.36 -6.16 -1.58
CA THR A 65 -10.77 -5.54 -2.86
C THR A 65 -10.25 -4.10 -2.98
N PRO A 66 -10.11 -3.55 -4.18
CA PRO A 66 -9.70 -2.14 -4.35
C PRO A 66 -10.57 -1.15 -3.57
N GLU A 67 -11.88 -1.39 -3.50
CA GLU A 67 -12.82 -0.57 -2.74
C GLU A 67 -12.60 -0.68 -1.24
N GLU A 68 -12.30 -1.87 -0.72
CA GLU A 68 -11.97 -2.09 0.69
C GLU A 68 -10.62 -1.46 1.05
N GLN A 69 -9.62 -1.56 0.17
CA GLN A 69 -8.34 -0.89 0.31
C GLN A 69 -8.51 0.63 0.39
N LEU A 70 -9.33 1.21 -0.49
CA LEU A 70 -9.64 2.65 -0.45
C LEU A 70 -10.29 3.06 0.88
N LYS A 71 -11.22 2.25 1.41
CA LYS A 71 -11.84 2.51 2.72
C LYS A 71 -10.82 2.51 3.85
N ILE A 72 -9.83 1.59 3.83
CA ILE A 72 -8.73 1.58 4.80
C ILE A 72 -7.90 2.87 4.69
N VAL A 73 -7.55 3.30 3.48
CA VAL A 73 -6.79 4.55 3.25
C VAL A 73 -7.56 5.77 3.80
N GLN A 74 -8.85 5.87 3.49
CA GLN A 74 -9.71 6.95 3.98
C GLN A 74 -9.82 6.95 5.50
N ALA A 75 -9.96 5.78 6.13
CA ALA A 75 -9.99 5.62 7.58
C ALA A 75 -8.67 6.07 8.23
N LEU A 76 -7.52 5.69 7.67
CA LEU A 76 -6.21 6.13 8.15
C LEU A 76 -6.03 7.65 8.05
N LEU A 77 -6.43 8.25 6.92
CA LEU A 77 -6.38 9.70 6.75
C LEU A 77 -7.30 10.41 7.75
N SER A 78 -8.51 9.90 7.96
CA SER A 78 -9.45 10.44 8.93
C SER A 78 -8.87 10.43 10.36
N LEU A 79 -8.27 9.32 10.79
CA LEU A 79 -7.62 9.19 12.10
C LEU A 79 -6.42 10.13 12.24
N ARG A 80 -5.63 10.31 11.17
CA ARG A 80 -4.52 11.27 11.14
C ARG A 80 -5.02 12.70 11.31
N HIS A 81 -6.06 13.10 10.58
CA HIS A 81 -6.65 14.44 10.69
C HIS A 81 -7.24 14.68 12.09
N PHE A 82 -7.96 13.70 12.64
CA PHE A 82 -8.46 13.77 14.01
C PHE A 82 -7.32 14.00 15.01
N THR A 83 -6.24 13.23 14.90
CA THR A 83 -5.08 13.38 15.80
C THR A 83 -4.38 14.73 15.62
N ALA A 84 -4.31 15.25 14.39
CA ALA A 84 -3.73 16.56 14.09
C ALA A 84 -4.56 17.70 14.72
N PHE A 85 -5.88 17.63 14.59
CA PHE A 85 -6.82 18.56 15.22
C PHE A 85 -6.63 18.60 16.74
N PHE A 86 -6.60 17.44 17.40
CA PHE A 86 -6.39 17.35 18.85
C PHE A 86 -5.04 17.89 19.32
N LYS A 87 -4.01 17.79 18.47
CA LYS A 87 -2.66 18.30 18.78
C LYS A 87 -2.47 19.77 18.42
N GLY A 88 -3.52 20.46 17.95
CA GLY A 88 -3.43 21.86 17.49
C GLY A 88 -2.50 22.05 16.28
N LYS A 89 -2.20 20.98 15.54
CA LYS A 89 -1.34 21.01 14.35
C LYS A 89 -2.22 21.11 13.11
N PHE A 90 -2.61 22.34 12.76
CA PHE A 90 -3.28 22.64 11.49
C PHE A 90 -2.19 22.86 10.43
N TYR A 91 -2.05 21.92 9.49
CA TYR A 91 -1.24 22.05 8.28
C TYR A 91 -2.14 21.84 7.07
#